data_AF-A0A5C3Q6S6-F1
#
_entry.id   AF-A0A5C3Q6S6-F1
#
_cell.length_a   1.000
_cell.length_b   1.000
_cell.length_c   1.000
_cell.angle_alpha   90.00
_cell.angle_beta   90.00
_cell.angle_gamma   90.00
#
_symmetry.space_group_name_H-M   'P 1'
#
loop_
_entity.id
_entity.type
_entity.pdbx_description
1 polymer ?
#
loop_
_entity_poly.entity_id
_entity_poly.type
_entity_poly.pdbx_seq_one_letter_code
_entity_poly.pdbx_strand_id
1 'polypeptide(L)'
;MAAFYVEKPSNACFSTLISVENWLSNGGQPTEAWYKKVRNTLTIFAHITEDKTLLNSITTANKKLAPVEFIACLILISTHKDTMSISQLVWLMAKMQKELRNQFQDIQMNTKVSKVVVTFIKGLKSKTIGGMAGRVSSNQVLNPPQQSLQTAS
;
A
#
# COMPACT_ATOMS: atom_id res chain seq x y z
N MET A 1 -7.19 3.73 -28.70
CA MET A 1 -6.98 4.34 -27.37
C MET A 1 -5.72 3.69 -26.80
N ALA A 2 -4.58 4.38 -26.82
CA ALA A 2 -3.30 3.81 -26.39
C ALA A 2 -3.24 3.79 -24.85
N ALA A 3 -3.10 2.60 -24.27
CA ALA A 3 -2.94 2.41 -22.85
C ALA A 3 -1.47 2.08 -22.56
N PHE A 4 -0.84 2.89 -21.72
CA PHE A 4 0.57 2.79 -21.34
C PHE A 4 0.68 2.04 -20.01
N TYR A 5 1.68 1.15 -19.86
CA TYR A 5 1.99 0.49 -18.58
C TYR A 5 3.47 0.58 -18.21
N VAL A 6 3.72 0.63 -16.89
CA VAL A 6 5.00 0.72 -16.22
C VAL A 6 5.34 -0.63 -15.57
N GLU A 7 6.19 -1.43 -16.20
CA GLU A 7 6.84 -2.54 -15.49
C GLU A 7 8.18 -2.05 -14.89
N LYS A 8 8.38 -2.31 -13.60
CA LYS A 8 9.48 -1.77 -12.81
C LYS A 8 10.81 -2.47 -13.15
N PRO A 9 11.88 -1.76 -13.54
CA PRO A 9 13.22 -2.30 -13.37
C PRO A 9 13.56 -2.34 -11.87
N SER A 10 14.10 -3.48 -11.47
CA SER A 10 14.56 -3.76 -10.11
C SER A 10 15.40 -2.58 -9.57
N ASN A 11 15.07 -2.14 -8.35
CA ASN A 11 15.80 -1.17 -7.50
C ASN A 11 15.39 0.33 -7.54
N ALA A 12 14.70 0.71 -6.45
CA ALA A 12 14.71 1.99 -5.73
C ALA A 12 14.23 3.33 -6.39
N CYS A 13 13.32 3.97 -5.64
CA CYS A 13 12.89 5.37 -5.71
C CYS A 13 12.09 5.76 -6.97
N PHE A 14 11.26 6.80 -6.84
CA PHE A 14 10.40 7.30 -7.92
C PHE A 14 11.20 7.52 -9.21
N SER A 15 10.59 7.15 -10.32
CA SER A 15 11.12 7.37 -11.66
C SER A 15 11.41 8.84 -11.88
N THR A 16 12.65 9.15 -12.27
CA THR A 16 12.99 10.45 -12.84
C THR A 16 12.16 10.71 -14.09
N LEU A 17 11.97 11.98 -14.48
CA LEU A 17 11.23 12.35 -15.69
C LEU A 17 11.74 11.58 -16.93
N ILE A 18 13.06 11.39 -17.01
CA ILE A 18 13.74 10.60 -18.05
C ILE A 18 13.28 9.13 -18.05
N SER A 19 13.05 8.54 -16.88
CA SER A 19 12.52 7.17 -16.79
C SER A 19 11.07 7.10 -17.26
N VAL A 20 10.27 8.13 -16.98
CA VAL A 20 8.89 8.24 -17.46
C VAL A 20 8.85 8.40 -18.97
N GLU A 21 9.72 9.23 -19.55
CA GLU A 21 9.87 9.37 -21.00
C GLU A 21 10.22 8.03 -21.64
N ASN A 22 11.21 7.32 -21.09
CA ASN A 22 11.56 5.98 -21.57
C ASN A 22 10.39 4.97 -21.46
N TRP A 23 9.53 5.08 -20.44
CA TRP A 23 8.33 4.24 -20.32
C TRP A 23 7.25 4.59 -21.34
N LEU A 24 7.06 5.88 -21.61
CA LEU A 24 6.12 6.35 -22.63
C LEU A 24 6.60 6.01 -24.05
N SER A 25 7.92 5.99 -24.27
CA SER A 25 8.54 5.59 -25.54
C SER A 25 8.49 4.08 -25.78
N ASN A 26 8.45 3.25 -24.73
CA ASN A 26 8.30 1.80 -24.85
C ASN A 26 6.82 1.42 -25.03
N GLY A 27 6.32 1.51 -26.26
CA GLY A 27 4.93 1.26 -26.64
C GLY A 27 4.50 -0.21 -26.68
N GLY A 28 4.61 -0.94 -25.57
CA GLY A 28 4.05 -2.29 -25.44
C GLY A 28 2.63 -2.26 -24.86
N GLN A 29 1.72 -3.08 -25.40
CA GLN A 29 0.42 -3.27 -24.77
C GLN A 29 0.59 -4.01 -23.43
N PRO A 30 -0.02 -3.54 -22.33
CA PRO A 30 0.02 -4.24 -21.06
C PRO A 30 -0.65 -5.61 -21.19
N THR A 31 -0.14 -6.62 -20.48
CA THR A 31 -0.76 -7.95 -20.49
C THR A 31 -2.15 -7.92 -19.81
N GLU A 32 -3.05 -8.81 -20.23
CA GLU A 32 -4.37 -8.97 -19.59
C GLU A 32 -4.27 -9.27 -18.09
N ALA A 33 -3.23 -10.00 -17.69
CA ALA A 33 -2.93 -10.27 -16.28
C ALA A 33 -2.67 -8.97 -15.50
N TRP A 34 -1.99 -8.00 -16.11
CA TRP A 34 -1.76 -6.70 -15.51
C TRP A 34 -3.06 -5.91 -15.34
N TYR A 35 -3.86 -5.80 -16.39
CA TYR A 35 -5.15 -5.12 -16.32
C TYR A 35 -6.06 -5.70 -15.24
N LYS A 36 -6.12 -7.04 -15.18
CA LYS A 36 -6.87 -7.75 -14.15
C LYS A 36 -6.35 -7.43 -12.75
N LYS A 37 -5.02 -7.38 -12.57
CA LYS A 37 -4.41 -7.02 -11.27
C LYS A 37 -4.78 -5.60 -10.84
N VAL A 38 -4.71 -4.62 -11.73
CA VAL A 38 -5.07 -3.23 -11.42
C VAL A 38 -6.56 -3.08 -11.15
N ARG A 39 -7.41 -3.64 -12.03
CA ARG A 39 -8.86 -3.61 -11.84
C ARG A 39 -9.24 -4.22 -10.50
N ASN A 40 -8.74 -5.42 -10.16
CA ASN A 40 -9.02 -6.05 -8.87
C ASN A 40 -8.57 -5.20 -7.68
N THR A 41 -7.40 -4.57 -7.77
CA THR A 41 -6.88 -3.69 -6.71
C THR A 41 -7.80 -2.49 -6.50
N LEU A 42 -8.19 -1.83 -7.59
CA LEU A 42 -9.09 -0.67 -7.54
C LEU A 42 -10.50 -1.05 -7.11
N THR A 43 -11.02 -2.20 -7.52
CA THR A 43 -12.33 -2.71 -7.08
C THR A 43 -12.35 -2.98 -5.57
N ILE A 44 -11.29 -3.60 -5.03
CA ILE A 44 -11.17 -3.82 -3.58
C ILE A 44 -11.08 -2.48 -2.85
N PHE A 45 -10.31 -1.53 -3.36
CA PHE A 45 -10.22 -0.19 -2.76
C PHE A 45 -11.57 0.53 -2.80
N ALA A 46 -12.28 0.50 -3.94
CA ALA A 46 -13.60 1.09 -4.09
C ALA A 46 -14.60 0.51 -3.07
N HIS A 47 -14.64 -0.82 -2.95
CA HIS A 47 -15.47 -1.52 -1.96
C HIS A 47 -15.17 -1.06 -0.52
N ILE A 48 -13.90 -0.87 -0.17
CA ILE A 48 -13.49 -0.36 1.15
C ILE A 48 -13.94 1.09 1.35
N THR A 49 -13.89 1.92 0.31
CA THR A 49 -14.27 3.35 0.41
C THR A 49 -15.78 3.60 0.35
N GLU A 50 -16.54 2.72 -0.29
CA GLU A 50 -18.01 2.79 -0.34
C GLU A 50 -18.64 2.43 1.00
N ASP A 51 -18.03 1.49 1.73
CA ASP A 51 -18.43 1.18 3.10
C ASP A 51 -17.92 2.25 4.07
N LYS A 52 -18.84 3.11 4.52
CA LYS A 52 -18.55 4.19 5.48
C LYS A 52 -17.92 3.68 6.78
N THR A 53 -18.24 2.45 7.22
CA THR A 53 -17.69 1.90 8.46
C THR A 53 -16.20 1.55 8.30
N LEU A 54 -15.85 0.93 7.18
CA LEU A 54 -14.47 0.59 6.83
C LEU A 54 -13.68 1.87 6.52
N LEU A 55 -14.26 2.80 5.78
CA LEU A 55 -13.64 4.10 5.51
C LEU A 55 -13.32 4.86 6.79
N ASN A 56 -14.27 4.96 7.73
CA ASN A 56 -14.07 5.66 9.01
C ASN A 56 -12.98 5.00 9.87
N SER A 57 -12.79 3.69 9.75
CA SER A 57 -11.71 2.99 10.46
C SER A 57 -10.33 3.33 9.90
N ILE A 58 -10.24 3.72 8.62
CA ILE A 58 -9.01 4.15 7.96
C ILE A 58 -8.74 5.63 8.22
N THR A 59 -9.72 6.48 7.97
CA THR A 59 -9.59 7.93 8.12
C THR A 59 -9.94 8.36 9.54
N THR A 60 -8.98 8.27 10.45
CA THR A 60 -9.17 8.82 11.80
C THR A 60 -9.19 10.36 11.72
N ALA A 61 -10.27 10.98 12.21
CA ALA A 61 -10.41 12.43 12.44
C ALA A 61 -10.52 13.34 11.20
N ASN A 62 -11.47 13.09 10.28
CA ASN A 62 -11.89 14.02 9.21
C ASN A 62 -10.78 14.52 8.26
N LYS A 63 -9.58 13.97 8.36
CA LYS A 63 -8.45 14.36 7.52
C LYS A 63 -8.49 13.53 6.26
N LYS A 64 -8.55 14.23 5.12
CA LYS A 64 -8.47 13.65 3.79
C LYS A 64 -7.21 12.78 3.65
N LEU A 65 -7.30 11.78 2.79
CA LEU A 65 -6.17 10.92 2.42
C LEU A 65 -5.19 11.73 1.56
N ALA A 66 -3.93 11.79 1.98
CA ALA A 66 -2.89 12.44 1.18
C ALA A 66 -2.55 11.58 -0.06
N PRO A 67 -2.05 12.19 -1.17
CA PRO A 67 -1.73 11.44 -2.38
C PRO A 67 -0.77 10.26 -2.16
N VAL A 68 0.23 10.43 -1.29
CA VAL A 68 1.19 9.36 -0.95
C VAL A 68 0.54 8.25 -0.12
N GLU A 69 -0.40 8.57 0.77
CA GLU A 69 -1.17 7.60 1.54
C GLU A 69 -2.07 6.77 0.62
N PHE A 70 -2.69 7.41 -0.38
CA PHE A 70 -3.49 6.73 -1.39
C PHE A 70 -2.67 5.73 -2.20
N ILE A 71 -1.51 6.15 -2.73
CA ILE A 71 -0.60 5.26 -3.47
C ILE A 71 -0.17 4.08 -2.57
N ALA A 72 0.14 4.36 -1.31
CA ALA A 72 0.52 3.34 -0.34
C ALA A 72 -0.59 2.29 -0.12
N CYS A 73 -1.85 2.72 0.01
CA CYS A 73 -3.01 1.83 0.12
C CYS A 73 -3.13 0.91 -1.12
N LEU A 74 -2.97 1.46 -2.32
CA LEU A 74 -3.04 0.67 -3.56
C LEU A 74 -1.91 -0.37 -3.64
N ILE A 75 -0.69 0.00 -3.28
CA ILE A 75 0.46 -0.92 -3.26
C ILE A 75 0.19 -2.05 -2.26
N LEU A 76 -0.31 -1.71 -1.07
CA LEU A 76 -0.63 -2.66 0.00
C LEU A 76 -1.70 -3.67 -0.45
N ILE A 77 -2.79 -3.21 -1.08
CA ILE A 77 -3.81 -4.11 -1.65
C ILE A 77 -3.20 -4.97 -2.74
N SER A 78 -2.50 -4.37 -3.71
CA SER A 78 -1.99 -5.12 -4.87
C SER A 78 -1.05 -6.27 -4.47
N THR A 79 -0.33 -6.08 -3.36
CA THR A 79 0.66 -7.01 -2.80
C THR A 79 0.01 -8.07 -1.89
N HIS A 80 -0.99 -7.71 -1.09
CA HIS A 80 -1.54 -8.58 -0.04
C HIS A 80 -2.98 -9.05 -0.25
N LYS A 81 -3.68 -8.61 -1.32
CA LYS A 81 -5.08 -8.99 -1.61
C LYS A 81 -5.34 -10.50 -1.65
N ASP A 82 -4.33 -11.28 -2.05
CA ASP A 82 -4.44 -12.73 -2.19
C ASP A 82 -4.11 -13.47 -0.87
N THR A 83 -3.56 -12.76 0.12
CA THR A 83 -3.06 -13.34 1.39
C THR A 83 -3.81 -12.87 2.63
N MET A 84 -4.57 -11.78 2.56
CA MET A 84 -5.20 -11.12 3.70
C MET A 84 -6.67 -10.86 3.44
N SER A 85 -7.48 -10.90 4.50
CA SER A 85 -8.90 -10.52 4.41
C SER A 85 -9.07 -9.00 4.29
N ILE A 86 -10.25 -8.56 3.81
CA ILE A 86 -10.58 -7.14 3.67
C ILE A 86 -10.43 -6.40 5.02
N SER A 87 -10.89 -6.99 6.12
CA SER A 87 -10.75 -6.38 7.46
C SER A 87 -9.29 -6.21 7.89
N GLN A 88 -8.42 -7.16 7.53
CA GLN A 88 -6.98 -7.06 7.82
C GLN A 88 -6.31 -5.98 6.97
N LEU A 89 -6.68 -5.88 5.68
CA LEU A 89 -6.21 -4.81 4.79
C LEU A 89 -6.59 -3.43 5.33
N VAL A 90 -7.84 -3.27 5.74
CA VAL A 90 -8.37 -2.03 6.33
C VAL A 90 -7.63 -1.66 7.62
N TRP A 91 -7.42 -2.63 8.52
CA TRP A 91 -6.65 -2.41 9.75
C TRP A 91 -5.19 -1.99 9.46
N LEU A 92 -4.55 -2.62 8.47
CA LEU A 92 -3.20 -2.26 8.06
C LEU A 92 -3.11 -0.87 7.44
N MET A 93 -4.09 -0.46 6.64
CA MET A 93 -4.16 0.90 6.09
C MET A 93 -4.28 1.94 7.21
N ALA A 94 -5.16 1.70 8.18
CA ALA A 94 -5.32 2.58 9.34
C ALA A 94 -4.03 2.69 10.16
N LYS A 95 -3.37 1.55 10.41
CA LYS A 95 -2.09 1.50 11.12
C LYS A 95 -1.00 2.25 10.37
N MET A 96 -0.90 2.04 9.06
CA MET A 96 0.07 2.72 8.19
C MET A 96 -0.14 4.24 8.21
N GLN A 97 -1.38 4.72 8.09
CA GLN A 97 -1.67 6.16 8.14
C GLN A 97 -1.33 6.78 9.49
N LYS A 98 -1.65 6.10 10.59
CA LYS A 98 -1.29 6.56 11.94
C LYS A 98 0.23 6.68 12.09
N GLU A 99 0.98 5.69 11.61
CA GLU A 99 2.44 5.70 11.66
C GLU A 99 3.02 6.88 10.85
N LEU A 100 2.54 7.09 9.61
CA LEU A 100 2.98 8.20 8.78
C LEU A 100 2.67 9.56 9.41
N ARG A 101 1.49 9.73 10.01
CA ARG A 101 1.06 10.98 10.68
C ARG A 101 1.77 11.24 12.00
N ASN A 102 2.25 10.20 12.67
CA ASN A 102 3.08 10.35 13.85
C ASN A 102 4.52 10.75 13.48
N GLN A 103 5.05 10.22 12.38
CA GLN A 103 6.43 10.48 11.95
C GLN A 103 6.60 11.76 11.14
N PHE A 104 5.57 12.17 10.38
CA PHE A 104 5.63 13.29 9.46
C PHE A 104 4.52 14.29 9.78
N GLN A 105 4.91 15.50 10.16
CA GLN A 105 3.99 16.63 10.32
C GLN A 105 3.36 17.04 8.98
N ASP A 106 4.11 16.90 7.89
CA ASP A 106 3.65 17.16 6.52
C ASP A 106 3.80 15.90 5.66
N ILE A 107 2.67 15.38 5.17
CA ILE A 107 2.58 14.14 4.38
C ILE A 107 2.47 14.50 2.91
N GLN A 108 3.52 15.15 2.42
CA GLN A 108 3.73 15.35 0.99
C GLN A 108 4.55 14.21 0.41
N MET A 109 4.47 14.06 -0.91
CA MET A 109 5.23 13.06 -1.65
C MET A 109 6.72 13.43 -1.63
N ASN A 110 7.45 12.92 -0.63
CA ASN A 110 8.90 13.02 -0.53
C ASN A 110 9.50 11.61 -0.41
N THR A 111 10.73 11.46 -0.89
CA THR A 111 11.58 10.26 -0.76
C THR A 111 11.60 9.70 0.66
N LYS A 112 11.58 10.54 1.71
CA LYS A 112 11.56 10.08 3.12
C LYS A 112 10.28 9.31 3.47
N VAL A 113 9.12 9.92 3.21
CA VAL A 113 7.79 9.30 3.44
C VAL A 113 7.67 7.99 2.67
N SER A 114 8.18 8.00 1.45
CA SER A 114 8.05 6.87 0.53
C SER A 114 8.94 5.69 0.92
N LYS A 115 10.12 5.95 1.50
CA LYS A 115 10.94 4.91 2.12
C LYS A 115 10.20 4.26 3.29
N VAL A 116 9.57 5.06 4.16
CA VAL A 116 8.81 4.53 5.31
C VAL A 116 7.64 3.66 4.84
N VAL A 117 6.89 4.10 3.83
CA VAL A 117 5.81 3.32 3.22
C VAL A 117 6.32 1.97 2.68
N VAL A 118 7.39 1.99 1.89
CA VAL A 118 7.94 0.77 1.29
C VAL A 118 8.49 -0.17 2.38
N THR A 119 9.14 0.36 3.40
CA THR A 119 9.62 -0.42 4.55
C THR A 119 8.47 -1.03 5.32
N PHE A 120 7.40 -0.29 5.55
CA PHE A 120 6.19 -0.79 6.21
C PHE A 120 5.61 -1.98 5.44
N ILE A 121 5.36 -1.80 4.13
CA ILE A 121 4.75 -2.83 3.28
C ILE A 121 5.66 -4.06 3.16
N LYS A 122 6.97 -3.89 2.95
CA LYS A 122 7.91 -5.02 2.89
C LYS A 122 8.07 -5.75 4.21
N GLY A 123 7.90 -5.05 5.34
CA GLY A 123 7.95 -5.62 6.67
C GLY A 123 6.76 -6.53 7.00
N LEU A 124 5.68 -6.48 6.21
CA LEU A 124 4.52 -7.36 6.34
C LEU A 124 4.88 -8.76 5.84
N LYS A 125 5.45 -9.60 6.71
CA LYS A 125 5.60 -11.02 6.42
C LYS A 125 4.21 -11.64 6.36
N SER A 126 3.79 -12.10 5.19
CA SER A 126 2.59 -12.95 5.04
C SER A 126 2.85 -14.27 5.76
N LYS A 127 2.46 -14.37 7.03
CA LYS A 127 2.35 -15.67 7.66
C LYS A 127 1.17 -16.35 6.98
N THR A 128 1.43 -17.27 6.06
CA THR A 128 0.43 -18.16 5.47
C THR A 128 -0.39 -18.73 6.62
N ILE A 129 -1.65 -18.32 6.73
CA ILE A 129 -2.61 -18.99 7.61
C ILE A 129 -2.90 -20.33 6.93
N GLY A 130 -2.06 -21.31 7.21
CA GLY A 130 -2.32 -22.69 6.88
C GLY A 130 -3.51 -23.17 7.70
N GLY A 131 -4.62 -23.47 7.02
CA GLY A 131 -5.63 -24.39 7.49
C GLY A 131 -6.79 -23.81 8.31
N MET A 132 -7.96 -24.37 7.99
CA MET A 132 -9.23 -24.37 8.72
C MET A 132 -10.14 -23.14 8.67
N ALA A 133 -11.25 -23.35 7.94
CA ALA A 133 -12.60 -22.92 8.23
C ALA A 133 -12.87 -22.39 9.64
N GLY A 134 -13.51 -21.21 9.69
CA GLY A 134 -14.42 -20.81 10.76
C GLY A 134 -13.82 -20.77 12.15
N ARG A 135 -13.16 -19.66 12.50
CA ARG A 135 -13.28 -19.05 13.84
C ARG A 135 -12.65 -17.67 13.88
N VAL A 136 -13.47 -16.71 14.28
CA VAL A 136 -13.04 -15.37 14.73
C VAL A 136 -11.96 -15.57 15.79
N SER A 137 -10.76 -15.05 15.56
CA SER A 137 -9.73 -14.93 16.59
C SER A 137 -9.08 -13.56 16.48
N SER A 138 -9.66 -12.64 17.24
CA SER A 138 -8.97 -11.52 17.84
C SER A 138 -7.62 -11.99 18.40
N ASN A 139 -6.55 -11.21 18.21
CA ASN A 139 -5.17 -11.40 18.76
C ASN A 139 -4.11 -12.05 17.86
N GLN A 140 -3.92 -11.55 16.64
CA GLN A 140 -2.60 -11.60 16.00
C GLN A 140 -2.16 -10.16 15.69
N VAL A 141 -1.52 -9.53 16.67
CA VAL A 141 -0.84 -8.24 16.50
C VAL A 141 0.30 -8.46 15.51
N LEU A 142 0.15 -7.99 14.28
CA LEU A 142 1.24 -7.91 13.33
C LEU A 142 2.23 -6.84 13.83
N ASN A 143 3.25 -7.29 14.56
CA ASN A 143 4.35 -6.44 15.01
C ASN A 143 5.37 -6.28 13.86
N PRO A 144 5.58 -5.04 13.35
CA PRO A 144 6.70 -4.76 12.47
C PRO A 144 8.04 -4.83 13.25
N PRO A 145 9.17 -5.03 12.57
CA PRO A 145 10.49 -5.10 13.20
C PRO A 145 10.79 -3.80 13.96
N GLN A 146 11.03 -3.91 15.26
CA GLN A 146 11.58 -2.85 16.10
C GLN A 146 13.11 -2.86 15.98
N GLN A 147 13.67 -2.06 15.08
CA GLN A 147 15.09 -1.69 15.06
C GLN A 147 15.19 -0.26 14.49
N SER A 148 15.77 0.75 15.11
CA SER A 148 16.60 0.84 16.32
C SER A 148 16.64 2.30 16.79
N LEU A 149 16.21 2.58 18.01
CA LEU A 149 16.64 3.77 18.76
C LEU A 149 18.10 3.57 19.14
N GLN A 150 19.05 4.10 18.37
CA GLN A 150 20.37 4.49 18.85
C GLN A 150 20.86 5.73 18.09
N THR A 151 20.76 6.88 18.79
CA THR A 151 21.76 7.95 18.91
C THR A 151 22.53 8.43 17.67
N ALA A 152 22.28 9.68 17.30
CA ALA A 152 23.38 10.61 17.02
C ALA A 152 22.93 12.00 17.48
N SER A 153 23.47 12.40 18.64
CA SER A 153 23.64 13.79 19.04
C SER A 153 24.58 14.52 18.09
#